data_AF-A0A954U5Z0-F1
#
_entry.id   AF-A0A954U5Z0-F1
#
_cell.length_a   1.000
_cell.length_b   1.000
_cell.length_c   1.000
_cell.angle_alpha   90.00
_cell.angle_beta   90.00
_cell.angle_gamma   90.00
#
_symmetry.space_group_name_H-M   'P 1'
#
loop_
_entity.id
_entity.type
_entity.pdbx_description
1 polymer ?
#
loop_
_entity_poly.entity_id
_entity_poly.type
_entity_poly.pdbx_seq_one_letter_code
_entity_poly.pdbx_strand_id
1 'polypeptide(L)'
;MSTPKSKNRWVDLFGSLGWPVLLGAAASVVFYALLFRGPLNIDIVRRYFASHPVAYFETGLFFVGFAALVLKLIEVIGQLATP
;
A
#
# COMPACT_ATOMS: atom_id res chain seq x y z
N MET A 1 -36.00 -14.31 17.29
CA MET A 1 -35.20 -13.45 18.20
C MET A 1 -33.75 -13.48 17.71
N SER A 2 -33.36 -12.62 16.77
CA SER A 2 -31.99 -12.60 16.21
C SER A 2 -31.09 -11.77 17.11
N THR A 3 -30.13 -12.42 17.76
CA THR A 3 -29.13 -11.79 18.62
C THR A 3 -28.29 -10.77 17.84
N PRO A 4 -28.02 -9.57 18.41
CA PRO A 4 -27.15 -8.58 17.76
C PRO A 4 -25.71 -9.13 17.76
N LYS A 5 -25.19 -9.42 16.56
CA LYS A 5 -23.81 -9.90 16.37
C LYS A 5 -22.86 -8.77 16.79
N SER A 6 -22.20 -8.89 17.95
CA SER A 6 -21.19 -7.94 18.41
C SER A 6 -20.04 -7.92 17.40
N LYS A 7 -20.06 -6.93 16.53
CA LYS A 7 -19.11 -6.78 15.43
C LYS A 7 -17.77 -6.37 16.02
N ASN A 8 -16.78 -7.26 15.94
CA ASN A 8 -15.44 -7.06 16.48
C ASN A 8 -14.72 -6.00 15.62
N ARG A 9 -14.96 -4.72 15.92
CA ARG A 9 -14.48 -3.55 15.17
C ARG A 9 -12.97 -3.56 14.90
N TRP A 10 -12.19 -4.17 15.79
CA TRP A 10 -10.75 -4.39 15.62
C TRP A 10 -10.43 -5.38 14.49
N VAL A 11 -11.18 -6.48 14.37
CA VAL A 11 -10.99 -7.49 13.33
C VAL A 11 -11.37 -6.92 11.96
N ASP A 12 -12.42 -6.10 11.90
CA ASP A 12 -12.78 -5.39 10.67
C ASP A 12 -11.74 -4.33 10.29
N LEU A 13 -11.15 -3.65 11.27
CA LEU A 13 -10.04 -2.72 11.05
C LEU A 13 -8.82 -3.44 10.47
N PHE A 14 -8.37 -4.54 11.10
CA PHE A 14 -7.28 -5.36 10.58
C PHE A 14 -7.60 -5.97 9.21
N GLY A 15 -8.84 -6.39 8.96
CA GLY A 15 -9.30 -6.84 7.65
C GLY A 15 -9.29 -5.74 6.59
N SER A 16 -9.72 -4.53 6.95
CA SER A 16 -9.73 -3.36 6.05
C SER A 16 -8.33 -2.83 5.76
N LEU A 17 -7.38 -2.98 6.69
CA LEU A 17 -5.97 -2.60 6.54
C LEU A 17 -5.16 -3.66 5.77
N GLY A 18 -5.56 -4.93 5.85
CA GLY A 18 -4.93 -6.01 5.11
C GLY A 18 -4.94 -5.78 3.60
N TRP A 19 -6.02 -5.22 3.06
CA TRP A 19 -6.16 -4.96 1.63
C TRP A 19 -5.19 -3.88 1.08
N PRO A 20 -5.08 -2.68 1.67
CA PRO A 20 -4.04 -1.70 1.34
C PRO A 20 -2.63 -2.24 1.52
N VAL A 21 -2.38 -3.07 2.55
CA VAL A 21 -1.06 -3.67 2.79
C VAL A 21 -0.69 -4.63 1.66
N LEU A 22 -1.62 -5.49 1.24
CA LEU A 22 -1.39 -6.40 0.11
C LEU A 22 -1.19 -5.65 -1.20
N LEU A 23 -2.00 -4.63 -1.48
CA LEU A 23 -1.87 -3.78 -2.67
C LEU A 23 -0.56 -2.99 -2.67
N GLY A 24 -0.16 -2.43 -1.53
CA GLY A 24 1.11 -1.73 -1.36
C GLY A 24 2.31 -2.64 -1.50
N ALA A 25 2.25 -3.87 -0.97
CA ALA A 25 3.29 -4.88 -1.15
C ALA A 25 3.40 -5.33 -2.61
N ALA A 26 2.27 -5.53 -3.30
CA ALA A 26 2.29 -5.83 -4.74
C ALA A 26 2.89 -4.67 -5.55
N ALA A 27 2.50 -3.42 -5.24
CA ALA A 27 3.03 -2.23 -5.89
C ALA A 27 4.54 -2.04 -5.64
N SER A 28 5.02 -2.30 -4.42
CA SER A 28 6.45 -2.21 -4.10
C SER A 28 7.27 -3.25 -4.85
N VAL A 29 6.75 -4.48 -5.00
CA VAL A 29 7.39 -5.53 -5.81
C VAL A 29 7.48 -5.11 -7.28
N VAL A 30 6.41 -4.52 -7.84
CA VAL A 30 6.41 -4.00 -9.22
C VAL A 30 7.42 -2.86 -9.36
N PHE A 31 7.48 -1.94 -8.40
CA PHE A 31 8.47 -0.85 -8.38
C PHE A 31 9.91 -1.39 -8.34
N TYR A 32 10.19 -2.35 -7.47
CA TYR A 32 11.51 -2.98 -7.42
C TYR A 32 11.83 -3.79 -8.69
N ALA A 33 10.85 -4.46 -9.29
CA ALA A 33 11.03 -5.13 -10.57
C ALA A 33 11.40 -4.13 -11.68
N LEU A 34 10.73 -2.97 -11.73
CA LEU A 34 11.05 -1.86 -12.63
C LEU A 34 12.41 -1.21 -12.30
N LEU A 35 12.79 -1.18 -11.03
CA LEU A 35 14.07 -0.63 -10.59
C LEU A 35 15.25 -1.50 -11.01
N PHE A 36 15.13 -2.82 -10.87
CA PHE A 36 16.20 -3.78 -11.19
C PHE A 36 16.24 -4.20 -12.66
N ARG A 37 15.11 -4.17 -13.39
CA ARG A 37 15.06 -4.57 -14.82
C ARG A 37 14.72 -3.43 -15.79
N GLY A 38 14.29 -2.26 -15.31
CA GLY A 38 13.86 -1.14 -16.15
C GLY A 38 14.93 -0.05 -16.33
N PRO A 39 14.59 1.03 -17.04
CA PRO A 39 15.50 2.15 -17.35
C PRO A 39 15.94 2.97 -16.13
N LEU A 40 15.41 2.67 -14.95
CA LEU A 40 15.78 3.28 -13.66
C LEU A 40 16.99 2.60 -12.99
N ASN A 41 17.73 1.77 -13.72
CA ASN A 41 18.97 1.15 -13.27
C ASN A 41 20.14 2.16 -13.28
N ILE A 42 19.99 3.20 -12.46
CA ILE A 42 21.01 4.21 -12.18
C ILE A 42 21.70 3.83 -10.86
N ASP A 43 23.03 3.79 -10.87
CA ASP A 43 23.84 3.35 -9.72
C ASP A 43 23.49 4.08 -8.41
N ILE A 44 23.11 5.36 -8.50
CA ILE A 44 22.66 6.16 -7.36
C ILE A 44 21.38 5.59 -6.73
N VAL A 45 20.38 5.23 -7.53
CA VAL A 45 19.08 4.76 -7.03
C VAL A 45 19.24 3.36 -6.44
N ARG A 46 20.08 2.52 -7.05
CA ARG A 46 20.44 1.22 -6.48
C ARG A 46 21.15 1.38 -5.13
N ARG A 47 22.07 2.34 -5.01
CA ARG A 47 22.75 2.60 -3.73
C ARG A 47 21.83 3.21 -2.67
N TYR A 48 20.86 4.02 -3.04
CA TYR A 48 19.88 4.56 -2.09
C TYR A 48 18.85 3.53 -1.63
N PHE A 49 18.28 2.74 -2.55
CA PHE A 49 17.19 1.80 -2.24
C PHE A 49 17.64 0.38 -1.91
N ALA A 50 18.91 0.03 -2.14
CA ALA A 50 19.46 -1.31 -1.88
C ALA A 50 20.72 -1.31 -0.99
N SER A 51 21.15 -0.17 -0.43
CA SER A 51 22.30 -0.13 0.49
C SER A 51 22.04 -0.85 1.81
N HIS A 52 20.82 -0.76 2.33
CA HIS A 52 20.48 -1.28 3.64
C HIS A 52 19.09 -1.93 3.65
N PRO A 53 18.88 -2.96 4.49
CA PRO A 53 17.57 -3.59 4.67
C PRO A 53 16.44 -2.60 4.97
N VAL A 54 16.75 -1.53 5.73
CA VAL A 54 15.79 -0.49 6.11
C VAL A 54 15.18 0.23 4.89
N ALA A 55 15.93 0.43 3.81
CA ALA A 55 15.43 1.12 2.62
C ALA A 55 14.34 0.31 1.88
N TYR A 56 14.42 -1.03 1.96
CA TYR A 56 13.38 -1.93 1.46
C TYR A 56 12.10 -1.86 2.29
N PHE A 57 12.24 -1.74 3.62
CA PHE A 57 11.09 -1.55 4.49
C PHE A 57 10.46 -0.17 4.32
N GLU A 58 11.26 0.88 4.18
CA GLU A 58 10.79 2.26 3.97
C GLU A 58 9.99 2.39 2.68
N THR A 59 10.50 1.86 1.57
CA THR A 59 9.76 1.82 0.29
C THR A 59 8.50 0.98 0.40
N GLY A 60 8.57 -0.19 1.03
CA GLY A 60 7.39 -1.03 1.28
C GLY A 60 6.30 -0.28 2.04
N LEU A 61 6.66 0.35 3.15
CA LEU A 61 5.73 1.14 3.98
C LEU A 61 5.19 2.36 3.23
N PHE A 62 6.02 3.03 2.44
CA PHE A 62 5.59 4.13 1.58
C PHE A 62 4.51 3.69 0.58
N PHE A 63 4.73 2.58 -0.14
CA PHE A 63 3.75 2.05 -1.09
C PHE A 63 2.46 1.58 -0.41
N VAL A 64 2.54 1.00 0.78
CA VAL A 64 1.35 0.65 1.59
C VAL A 64 0.55 1.89 1.97
N GLY A 65 1.21 2.93 2.50
CA GLY A 65 0.56 4.19 2.81
C GLY A 65 -0.03 4.87 1.58
N PHE A 66 0.70 4.85 0.47
CA PHE A 66 0.25 5.40 -0.82
C PHE A 66 -0.98 4.65 -1.34
N ALA A 67 -0.99 3.31 -1.31
CA ALA A 67 -2.14 2.52 -1.71
C ALA A 67 -3.38 2.83 -0.85
N ALA A 68 -3.21 2.98 0.46
CA ALA A 68 -4.30 3.38 1.35
C ALA A 68 -4.86 4.78 1.00
N LEU A 69 -3.98 5.75 0.73
CA LEU A 69 -4.37 7.09 0.31
C LEU A 69 -5.08 7.10 -1.05
N VAL A 70 -4.60 6.31 -2.03
CA VAL A 70 -5.22 6.20 -3.36
C VAL A 70 -6.62 5.59 -3.26
N LEU A 71 -6.79 4.52 -2.49
CA LEU A 71 -8.11 3.94 -2.25
C LEU A 71 -9.05 4.97 -1.61
N LYS A 72 -8.56 5.74 -0.64
CA LYS A 72 -9.34 6.79 0.00
C LYS A 72 -9.69 7.92 -0.97
N LEU A 73 -8.77 8.28 -1.86
CA LEU A 73 -8.99 9.29 -2.90
C LEU A 73 -10.09 8.84 -3.88
N ILE A 74 -10.08 7.58 -4.32
CA ILE A 74 -11.12 7.03 -5.19
C ILE A 74 -12.49 7.09 -4.50
N GLU A 75 -12.56 6.74 -3.22
CA GLU A 75 -13.79 6.82 -2.42
C GLU A 75 -14.31 8.27 -2.35
N VAL A 76 -13.43 9.23 -2.07
CA VAL A 76 -13.78 10.65 -1.99
C VAL A 76 -14.24 11.19 -3.35
N ILE A 77 -13.55 10.86 -4.45
CA ILE A 77 -13.95 11.24 -5.81
C ILE A 77 -15.32 10.64 -6.16
N GLY A 78 -15.57 9.39 -5.79
CA GLY A 78 -16.87 8.75 -5.97
C GLY A 78 -18.00 9.50 -5.23
N GLN A 79 -17.75 9.90 -3.98
CA GLN A 79 -18.70 10.70 -3.20
C GLN A 79 -18.94 12.09 -3.80
N LEU A 80 -17.90 12.73 -4.34
CA LEU A 80 -18.02 14.02 -5.04
C LEU A 80 -18.80 13.91 -6.36
N ALA A 81 -18.75 12.76 -7.03
CA ALA A 81 -19.40 12.53 -8.31
C ALA A 81 -20.90 12.19 -8.19
N THR A 82 -21.34 11.63 -7.07
CA THR A 82 -22.76 11.42 -6.73
C THR A 82 -23.21 12.48 -5.73
N PRO A 83 -23.79 13.61 -6.18
CA PRO A 83 -24.32 14.65 -5.28
C PRO A 83 -25.49 14.18 -4.42
#